data_AF-A0A4Q7Q1V4-F1
#
_entry.id   AF-A0A4Q7Q1V4-F1
#
_cell.length_a   1.000
_cell.length_b   1.000
_cell.length_c   1.000
_cell.angle_alpha   90.00
_cell.angle_beta   90.00
_cell.angle_gamma   90.00
#
_symmetry.space_group_name_H-M   'P 1'
#
loop_
_entity.id
_entity.type
_entity.pdbx_description
1 polymer ?
#
loop_
_entity_poly.entity_id
_entity_poly.type
_entity_poly.pdbx_seq_one_letter_code
_entity_poly.pdbx_strand_id
1 'polypeptide(L)'
;MSPSALAWLAGLVEGEGTFTNSTSSSVLRVVMTDLDVLERIERITGVGYIRSIASRKPHHKQAYGWQVKRREHLEPLAKLLWPLMGSRRRDQMASCKTLRQVSWPEISVPPIELSGPAAAWVAGILEGEGCFSLTRRHGGRIDQSSTDAYIVERVHDLTGGDLYHQAARKEHWKPATLLAIRGRGNLRRVLPEILPWLLQRRGARAWPIYEWSKSSRWLADAGDPAIPGSGH
;
A
#
# COMPACT_ATOMS: atom_id res chain seq x y z
N MET A 1 -1.23 -17.02 9.84
CA MET A 1 -1.39 -16.04 8.74
C MET A 1 -0.94 -16.71 7.44
N SER A 2 -1.71 -16.62 6.35
CA SER A 2 -1.29 -17.21 5.05
C SER A 2 -0.16 -16.38 4.41
N PRO A 3 0.64 -16.96 3.48
CA PRO A 3 1.70 -16.21 2.79
C PRO A 3 1.22 -14.93 2.10
N SER A 4 0.07 -14.98 1.40
CA SER A 4 -0.50 -13.81 0.74
C SER A 4 -1.06 -12.78 1.72
N ALA A 5 -1.63 -13.20 2.85
CA ALA A 5 -2.05 -12.25 3.89
C ALA A 5 -0.86 -11.54 4.54
N LEU A 6 0.25 -12.26 4.76
CA LEU A 6 1.51 -11.68 5.23
C LEU A 6 2.11 -10.72 4.19
N ALA A 7 2.08 -11.08 2.92
CA ALA A 7 2.57 -10.24 1.84
C ALA A 7 1.73 -8.97 1.66
N TRP A 8 0.40 -9.06 1.76
CA TRP A 8 -0.48 -7.90 1.77
C TRP A 8 -0.19 -6.97 2.95
N LEU A 9 -0.03 -7.52 4.16
CA LEU A 9 0.36 -6.73 5.32
C LEU A 9 1.73 -6.07 5.13
N ALA A 10 2.69 -6.81 4.58
CA ALA A 10 4.02 -6.30 4.29
C ALA A 10 3.97 -5.11 3.32
N GLY A 11 3.22 -5.23 2.21
CA GLY A 11 3.03 -4.11 1.29
C GLY A 11 2.44 -2.89 2.01
N LEU A 12 1.37 -3.07 2.78
CA LEU A 12 0.75 -1.97 3.51
C LEU A 12 1.70 -1.31 4.53
N VAL A 13 2.49 -2.09 5.27
CA VAL A 13 3.48 -1.60 6.24
C VAL A 13 4.64 -0.90 5.55
N GLU A 14 5.03 -1.34 4.36
CA GLU A 14 6.13 -0.74 3.61
C GLU A 14 5.77 0.71 3.20
N GLY A 15 4.53 0.93 2.71
CA GLY A 15 4.00 2.27 2.39
C GLY A 15 3.63 3.11 3.62
N GLU A 16 2.68 2.62 4.43
CA GLU A 16 2.03 3.41 5.50
C GLU A 16 2.55 3.10 6.91
N GLY A 17 3.30 2.02 7.05
CA GLY A 17 3.83 1.59 8.33
C GLY A 17 4.90 2.53 8.87
N THR A 18 5.12 2.46 10.17
CA THR A 18 6.20 3.15 10.85
C THR A 18 6.66 2.33 12.05
N PHE A 19 7.97 2.10 12.13
CA PHE A 19 8.64 1.55 13.32
C PHE A 19 9.29 2.71 14.08
N THR A 20 8.88 2.92 15.33
CA THR A 20 9.38 4.01 16.17
C THR A 20 9.72 3.53 17.56
N ASN A 21 10.65 4.23 18.21
CA ASN A 21 10.90 4.07 19.64
C ASN A 21 10.05 5.07 20.43
N SER A 22 9.36 4.57 21.44
CA SER A 22 8.86 5.37 22.56
C SER A 22 9.90 5.40 23.68
N THR A 23 9.58 6.09 24.78
CA THR A 23 10.45 6.16 25.97
C THR A 23 10.89 4.77 26.43
N SER A 24 9.96 3.82 26.52
CA SER A 24 10.18 2.49 27.10
C SER A 24 10.07 1.29 26.13
N SER A 25 9.54 1.47 24.91
CA SER A 25 9.29 0.35 23.98
C SER A 25 9.32 0.77 22.52
N SER A 26 9.54 -0.17 21.61
CA SER A 26 9.33 0.06 20.18
C SER A 26 7.88 -0.20 19.77
N VAL A 27 7.43 0.46 18.70
CA VAL A 27 6.06 0.39 18.21
C VAL A 27 6.07 0.25 16.69
N LEU A 28 5.37 -0.77 16.18
CA LEU A 28 4.89 -0.78 14.80
C LEU A 28 3.53 -0.10 14.78
N ARG A 29 3.35 0.88 13.88
CA ARG A 29 2.09 1.60 13.71
C ARG A 29 1.76 1.74 12.23
N VAL A 30 0.47 1.61 11.90
CA VAL A 30 -0.13 2.01 10.62
C VAL A 30 -1.23 3.02 10.93
N VAL A 31 -1.27 4.14 10.22
CA VAL A 31 -2.27 5.21 10.42
C VAL A 31 -2.95 5.54 9.10
N MET A 32 -4.28 5.55 9.07
CA MET A 32 -5.06 5.91 7.88
C MET A 32 -6.50 6.27 8.23
N THR A 33 -7.27 6.74 7.24
CA THR A 33 -8.69 7.07 7.40
C THR A 33 -9.62 5.88 7.14
N ASP A 34 -9.13 4.81 6.52
CA ASP A 34 -9.90 3.63 6.15
C ASP A 34 -9.87 2.61 7.30
N LEU A 35 -10.93 2.59 8.12
CA LEU A 35 -10.99 1.74 9.32
C LEU A 35 -11.04 0.24 8.98
N ASP A 36 -11.72 -0.12 7.90
CA ASP A 36 -11.85 -1.50 7.40
C ASP A 36 -10.49 -2.13 7.06
N VAL A 37 -9.54 -1.32 6.56
CA VAL A 37 -8.15 -1.74 6.34
C VAL A 37 -7.49 -2.12 7.65
N LEU A 38 -7.62 -1.29 8.69
CA LEU A 38 -7.02 -1.56 10.00
C LEU A 38 -7.67 -2.76 10.69
N GLU A 39 -8.99 -2.92 10.57
CA GLU A 39 -9.72 -4.09 11.07
C GLU A 39 -9.26 -5.38 10.37
N ARG A 40 -8.94 -5.32 9.07
CA ARG A 40 -8.31 -6.45 8.37
C ARG A 40 -6.93 -6.75 8.94
N ILE A 41 -6.10 -5.75 9.20
CA ILE A 41 -4.78 -5.96 9.83
C ILE A 41 -4.94 -6.67 11.17
N GLU A 42 -5.83 -6.18 12.05
CA GLU A 42 -6.08 -6.78 13.34
C GLU A 42 -6.55 -8.23 13.20
N ARG A 43 -7.50 -8.51 12.30
CA ARG A 43 -8.02 -9.86 12.03
C ARG A 43 -6.95 -10.83 11.53
N ILE A 44 -6.09 -10.42 10.59
CA ILE A 44 -5.08 -11.32 10.01
C ILE A 44 -3.87 -11.54 10.92
N THR A 45 -3.54 -10.54 11.74
CA THR A 45 -2.41 -10.61 12.68
C THR A 45 -2.79 -11.26 14.00
N GLY A 46 -4.04 -11.12 14.44
CA GLY A 46 -4.50 -11.53 15.77
C GLY A 46 -3.86 -10.72 16.90
N VAL A 47 -3.13 -9.64 16.59
CA VAL A 47 -2.40 -8.83 17.57
C VAL A 47 -2.52 -7.34 17.27
N GLY A 48 -2.08 -6.54 18.24
CA GLY A 48 -2.19 -5.09 18.18
C GLY A 48 -3.55 -4.63 18.68
N TYR A 49 -3.85 -3.36 18.43
CA TYR A 49 -5.14 -2.76 18.75
C TYR A 49 -5.34 -1.50 17.90
N ILE A 50 -6.60 -1.23 17.57
CA ILE A 50 -7.02 -0.05 16.83
C ILE A 50 -7.42 1.05 17.82
N ARG A 51 -7.11 2.30 17.50
CA ARG A 51 -7.62 3.47 18.21
C ARG A 51 -7.93 4.62 17.27
N SER A 52 -8.87 5.48 17.66
CA SER A 52 -9.03 6.79 17.03
C SER A 52 -7.80 7.67 17.28
N ILE A 53 -7.46 8.50 16.31
CA ILE A 53 -6.46 9.54 16.44
C ILE A 53 -7.19 10.88 16.44
N ALA A 54 -6.96 11.69 17.46
CA ALA A 54 -7.59 13.00 17.57
C ALA A 54 -7.28 13.82 16.31
N SER A 55 -8.33 14.32 15.67
CA SER A 55 -8.17 15.19 14.52
C SER A 55 -7.52 16.51 14.97
N ARG A 56 -6.50 16.96 14.23
CA ARG A 56 -5.85 18.25 14.51
C ARG A 56 -6.72 19.45 14.14
N LYS A 57 -7.68 19.26 13.23
CA LYS A 57 -8.57 20.32 12.74
C LYS A 57 -9.98 19.75 12.50
N PRO A 58 -11.07 20.50 12.79
CA PRO A 58 -12.44 20.00 12.66
C PRO A 58 -12.82 19.48 11.26
N HIS A 59 -12.24 20.03 10.19
CA HIS A 59 -12.55 19.65 8.80
C HIS A 59 -11.71 18.47 8.27
N HIS A 60 -10.73 17.97 9.03
CA HIS A 60 -9.98 16.79 8.60
C HIS A 60 -10.81 15.53 8.88
N LYS A 61 -10.73 14.55 7.95
CA LYS A 61 -11.33 13.23 8.14
C LYS A 61 -10.78 12.57 9.41
N GLN A 62 -11.63 11.86 10.12
CA GLN A 62 -11.23 11.04 11.27
C GLN A 62 -10.17 10.02 10.82
N ALA A 63 -9.04 9.99 11.52
CA ALA A 63 -7.98 9.02 11.30
C ALA A 63 -7.98 7.96 12.40
N TYR A 64 -7.56 6.75 12.06
CA TYR A 64 -7.43 5.63 12.96
C TYR A 64 -6.00 5.11 12.92
N GLY A 65 -5.56 4.46 13.98
CA GLY A 65 -4.24 3.84 14.03
C GLY A 65 -4.30 2.46 14.63
N TRP A 66 -3.79 1.47 13.89
CA TRP A 66 -3.47 0.16 14.42
C TRP A 66 -2.02 0.16 14.90
N GLN A 67 -1.76 -0.44 16.08
CA GLN A 67 -0.40 -0.47 16.62
C GLN A 67 -0.10 -1.74 17.44
N VAL A 68 1.16 -2.19 17.34
CA VAL A 68 1.72 -3.30 18.12
C VAL A 68 2.86 -2.75 18.98
N LYS A 69 2.70 -2.85 20.30
CA LYS A 69 3.67 -2.32 21.30
C LYS A 69 4.31 -3.39 22.16
N ARG A 70 3.55 -4.45 22.46
CA ARG A 70 3.98 -5.55 23.33
C ARG A 70 5.11 -6.31 22.65
N ARG A 71 6.24 -6.51 23.35
CA ARG A 71 7.43 -7.15 22.77
C ARG A 71 7.10 -8.55 22.26
N GLU A 72 6.35 -9.30 23.04
CA GLU A 72 5.89 -10.66 22.76
C GLU A 72 5.03 -10.76 21.48
N HIS A 73 4.46 -9.65 21.00
CA HIS A 73 3.74 -9.59 19.72
C HIS A 73 4.58 -8.94 18.61
N LEU A 74 5.32 -7.87 18.95
CA LEU A 74 6.08 -7.09 17.98
C LEU A 74 7.26 -7.88 17.41
N GLU A 75 8.00 -8.61 18.24
CA GLU A 75 9.17 -9.36 17.80
C GLU A 75 8.81 -10.49 16.80
N PRO A 76 7.85 -11.40 17.10
CA PRO A 76 7.45 -12.42 16.14
C PRO A 76 6.89 -11.83 14.84
N LEU A 77 6.06 -10.79 14.93
CA LEU A 77 5.52 -10.14 13.75
C LEU A 77 6.61 -9.46 12.91
N ALA A 78 7.57 -8.79 13.54
CA ALA A 78 8.71 -8.18 12.87
C ALA A 78 9.55 -9.23 12.14
N LYS A 79 9.80 -10.41 12.75
CA LYS A 79 10.52 -11.52 12.09
C LYS A 79 9.78 -12.01 10.84
N LEU A 80 8.46 -12.08 10.88
CA LEU A 80 7.65 -12.48 9.71
C LEU A 80 7.69 -11.44 8.59
N LEU A 81 7.67 -10.15 8.93
CA LEU A 81 7.71 -9.07 7.95
C LEU A 81 9.10 -8.89 7.34
N TRP A 82 10.15 -9.07 8.13
CA TRP A 82 11.54 -8.75 7.78
C TRP A 82 11.99 -9.19 6.37
N PRO A 83 11.77 -10.44 5.92
CA PRO A 83 12.20 -10.88 4.60
C PRO A 83 11.54 -10.10 3.45
N LEU A 84 10.35 -9.55 3.69
CA LEU A 84 9.53 -8.89 2.68
C LEU A 84 9.74 -7.37 2.63
N MET A 85 10.39 -6.80 3.65
CA MET A 85 10.57 -5.36 3.82
C MET A 85 11.70 -4.80 2.95
N GLY A 86 11.62 -3.54 2.55
CA GLY A 86 12.72 -2.81 1.92
C GLY A 86 13.86 -2.51 2.89
N SER A 87 15.04 -2.14 2.36
CA SER A 87 16.22 -1.80 3.19
C SER A 87 15.91 -0.71 4.22
N ARG A 88 15.25 0.38 3.79
CA ARG A 88 14.85 1.48 4.67
C ARG A 88 14.00 0.99 5.85
N ARG A 89 13.04 0.11 5.60
CA ARG A 89 12.14 -0.39 6.63
C ARG A 89 12.83 -1.36 7.57
N ARG A 90 13.72 -2.21 7.04
CA ARG A 90 14.62 -3.05 7.84
C ARG A 90 15.54 -2.23 8.74
N ASP A 91 16.11 -1.13 8.25
CA ASP A 91 16.94 -0.23 9.06
C ASP A 91 16.14 0.37 10.21
N GLN A 92 14.89 0.79 9.97
CA GLN A 92 14.00 1.26 11.02
C GLN A 92 13.71 0.15 12.06
N MET A 93 13.46 -1.07 11.61
CA MET A 93 13.25 -2.23 12.50
C MET A 93 14.51 -2.53 13.33
N ALA A 94 15.70 -2.53 12.72
CA ALA A 94 16.97 -2.75 13.43
C ALA A 94 17.28 -1.63 14.44
N SER A 95 16.85 -0.39 14.16
CA SER A 95 17.02 0.74 15.07
C SER A 95 16.13 0.69 16.33
N CYS A 96 15.09 -0.14 16.31
CA CYS A 96 14.11 -0.25 17.39
C CYS A 96 14.70 -0.93 18.63
N LYS A 97 14.64 -0.27 19.80
CA LYS A 97 15.15 -0.77 21.09
C LYS A 97 14.71 -2.22 21.38
N THR A 98 13.43 -2.52 21.16
CA THR A 98 12.86 -3.85 21.41
C THR A 98 13.35 -4.91 20.42
N LEU A 99 13.82 -4.50 19.24
CA LEU A 99 14.19 -5.38 18.13
C LEU A 99 15.70 -5.49 17.89
N ARG A 100 16.53 -4.71 18.61
CA ARG A 100 18.00 -4.68 18.42
C ARG A 100 18.69 -6.04 18.60
N GLN A 101 18.14 -6.90 19.46
CA GLN A 101 18.71 -8.22 19.77
C GLN A 101 18.04 -9.35 18.99
N VAL A 102 17.15 -9.01 18.05
CA VAL A 102 16.48 -10.01 17.23
C VAL A 102 17.47 -10.59 16.24
N SER A 103 17.59 -11.92 16.24
CA SER A 103 18.18 -12.63 15.11
C SER A 103 17.20 -12.58 13.94
N TRP A 104 17.61 -11.93 12.86
CA TRP A 104 16.78 -11.72 11.68
C TRP A 104 16.90 -12.90 10.72
N PRO A 105 15.78 -13.38 10.15
CA PRO A 105 15.83 -14.42 9.12
C PRO A 105 16.49 -13.89 7.84
N GLU A 106 16.95 -14.82 7.00
CA GLU A 106 17.47 -14.51 5.67
C GLU A 106 16.41 -13.81 4.81
N ILE A 107 16.87 -12.90 3.95
CA ILE A 107 16.00 -12.14 3.06
C ILE A 107 15.58 -13.05 1.91
N SER A 108 14.28 -13.27 1.77
CA SER A 108 13.73 -13.91 0.57
C SER A 108 13.25 -12.84 -0.39
N VAL A 109 13.81 -12.83 -1.60
CA VAL A 109 13.26 -12.01 -2.69
C VAL A 109 12.01 -12.75 -3.20
N PRO A 110 10.81 -12.14 -3.12
CA PRO A 110 9.64 -12.82 -3.66
C PRO A 110 9.71 -12.93 -5.19
N PRO A 111 8.95 -13.88 -5.77
CA PRO A 111 8.90 -14.07 -7.21
C PRO A 111 8.54 -12.78 -7.96
N ILE A 112 9.11 -12.61 -9.15
CA ILE A 112 8.87 -11.47 -10.05
C ILE A 112 7.52 -11.62 -10.78
N GLU A 113 6.87 -12.77 -10.66
CA GLU A 113 5.55 -12.99 -11.25
C GLU A 113 4.46 -12.34 -10.41
N LEU A 114 3.62 -11.51 -11.04
CA LEU A 114 2.47 -10.86 -10.40
C LEU A 114 1.34 -11.87 -10.17
N SER A 115 1.49 -12.72 -9.16
CA SER A 115 0.45 -13.66 -8.71
C SER A 115 0.62 -13.95 -7.22
N GLY A 116 -0.40 -14.55 -6.59
CA GLY A 116 -0.33 -15.03 -5.20
C GLY A 116 0.21 -13.97 -4.21
N PRO A 117 1.29 -14.26 -3.46
CA PRO A 117 1.90 -13.30 -2.53
C PRO A 117 2.41 -12.00 -3.17
N ALA A 118 2.93 -12.03 -4.41
CA ALA A 118 3.43 -10.82 -5.06
C ALA A 118 2.30 -9.85 -5.40
N ALA A 119 1.19 -10.37 -5.95
CA ALA A 119 -0.02 -9.58 -6.20
C ALA A 119 -0.63 -9.03 -4.90
N ALA A 120 -0.62 -9.83 -3.83
CA ALA A 120 -1.08 -9.40 -2.52
C ALA A 120 -0.21 -8.26 -1.94
N TRP A 121 1.11 -8.35 -2.08
CA TRP A 121 2.05 -7.30 -1.68
C TRP A 121 1.81 -5.99 -2.44
N VAL A 122 1.66 -6.04 -3.77
CA VAL A 122 1.31 -4.87 -4.59
C VAL A 122 0.00 -4.26 -4.14
N ALA A 123 -1.04 -5.08 -3.91
CA ALA A 123 -2.31 -4.59 -3.41
C ALA A 123 -2.18 -3.90 -2.04
N GLY A 124 -1.35 -4.44 -1.14
CA GLY A 124 -1.05 -3.84 0.16
C GLY A 124 -0.45 -2.43 0.03
N ILE A 125 0.52 -2.25 -0.88
CA ILE A 125 1.10 -0.93 -1.20
C ILE A 125 0.02 0.02 -1.72
N LEU A 126 -0.79 -0.44 -2.66
CA LEU A 126 -1.81 0.39 -3.32
C LEU A 126 -3.00 0.76 -2.41
N GLU A 127 -3.24 0.02 -1.33
CA GLU A 127 -4.22 0.45 -0.33
C GLU A 127 -3.81 1.75 0.35
N GLY A 128 -2.54 1.85 0.72
CA GLY A 128 -1.97 3.08 1.30
C GLY A 128 -1.79 4.18 0.26
N GLU A 129 -0.91 3.94 -0.69
CA GLU A 129 -0.35 4.99 -1.57
C GLU A 129 -1.00 5.02 -2.97
N GLY A 130 -1.87 4.07 -3.29
CA GLY A 130 -2.45 3.93 -4.62
C GLY A 130 -3.58 4.91 -4.94
N CYS A 131 -3.54 5.48 -6.13
CA CYS A 131 -4.61 6.31 -6.68
C CYS A 131 -5.20 5.66 -7.94
N PHE A 132 -6.51 5.41 -7.92
CA PHE A 132 -7.26 4.76 -8.99
C PHE A 132 -8.15 5.77 -9.70
N SER A 133 -7.93 5.99 -10.99
CA SER A 133 -8.70 6.96 -11.77
C SER A 133 -9.21 6.35 -13.08
N LEU A 134 -10.43 6.72 -13.43
CA LEU A 134 -11.04 6.42 -14.72
C LEU A 134 -11.62 7.72 -15.26
N THR A 135 -11.13 8.15 -16.43
CA THR A 135 -11.61 9.38 -17.08
C THR A 135 -11.90 9.11 -18.55
N ARG A 136 -12.80 9.91 -19.15
CA ARG A 136 -13.05 9.82 -20.60
C ARG A 136 -11.80 10.10 -21.44
N ARG A 137 -11.03 11.11 -21.05
CA ARG A 137 -9.87 11.60 -21.83
C ARG A 137 -8.67 10.67 -21.77
N HIS A 138 -8.37 10.10 -20.60
CA HIS A 138 -7.14 9.33 -20.39
C HIS A 138 -7.40 7.83 -20.13
N GLY A 139 -8.66 7.42 -20.07
CA GLY A 139 -9.02 6.05 -19.73
C GLY A 139 -8.74 5.71 -18.26
N GLY A 140 -8.54 4.42 -18.01
CA GLY A 140 -8.17 3.88 -16.71
C GLY A 140 -6.69 4.08 -16.40
N ARG A 141 -6.38 4.35 -15.12
CA ARG A 141 -5.01 4.52 -14.62
C ARG A 141 -4.91 4.20 -13.13
N ILE A 142 -3.80 3.56 -12.75
CA ILE A 142 -3.38 3.40 -11.35
C ILE A 142 -2.08 4.18 -11.19
N ASP A 143 -2.01 5.03 -10.18
CA ASP A 143 -0.83 5.80 -9.82
C ASP A 143 -0.33 5.42 -8.43
N GLN A 144 0.98 5.44 -8.27
CA GLN A 144 1.63 5.36 -6.97
C GLN A 144 2.84 6.30 -6.98
N SER A 145 3.11 6.92 -5.84
CA SER A 145 4.25 7.83 -5.68
C SER A 145 4.83 7.70 -4.29
N SER A 146 6.15 7.59 -4.18
CA SER A 146 6.84 7.53 -2.90
C SER A 146 8.19 8.25 -2.95
N THR A 147 8.67 8.70 -1.80
CA THR A 147 10.07 9.15 -1.64
C THR A 147 11.04 7.98 -1.51
N ASP A 148 10.52 6.76 -1.40
CA ASP A 148 11.31 5.53 -1.39
C ASP A 148 11.23 4.88 -2.77
N ALA A 149 12.28 5.10 -3.58
CA ALA A 149 12.33 4.63 -4.96
C ALA A 149 12.24 3.10 -5.07
N TYR A 150 12.84 2.37 -4.12
CA TYR A 150 12.86 0.91 -4.11
C TYR A 150 11.45 0.31 -4.15
N ILE A 151 10.52 0.90 -3.39
CA ILE A 151 9.13 0.44 -3.35
C ILE A 151 8.47 0.60 -4.72
N VAL A 152 8.63 1.78 -5.33
CA VAL A 152 8.00 2.15 -6.60
C VAL A 152 8.56 1.31 -7.75
N GLU A 153 9.88 1.15 -7.79
CA GLU A 153 10.60 0.29 -8.74
C GLU A 153 10.16 -1.16 -8.62
N ARG A 154 9.99 -1.66 -7.40
CA ARG A 154 9.51 -3.03 -7.20
C ARG A 154 8.06 -3.23 -7.63
N VAL A 155 7.19 -2.24 -7.44
CA VAL A 155 5.83 -2.30 -8.01
C VAL A 155 5.92 -2.29 -9.54
N HIS A 156 6.76 -1.42 -10.11
CA HIS A 156 7.01 -1.35 -11.56
C HIS A 156 7.46 -2.70 -12.13
N ASP A 157 8.41 -3.38 -11.49
CA ASP A 157 8.93 -4.67 -11.99
C ASP A 157 7.84 -5.75 -12.04
N LEU A 158 6.88 -5.72 -11.11
CA LEU A 158 5.76 -6.67 -11.05
C LEU A 158 4.62 -6.28 -12.02
N THR A 159 4.27 -5.00 -12.08
CA THR A 159 3.07 -4.52 -12.78
C THR A 159 3.35 -3.96 -14.16
N GLY A 160 4.62 -3.74 -14.51
CA GLY A 160 4.99 -2.83 -15.58
C GLY A 160 4.44 -1.42 -15.33
N GLY A 161 4.48 -0.58 -16.37
CA GLY A 161 3.98 0.78 -16.35
C GLY A 161 5.08 1.79 -16.63
N ASP A 162 4.72 3.06 -16.55
CA ASP A 162 5.66 4.15 -16.80
C ASP A 162 6.26 4.61 -15.46
N LEU A 163 7.59 4.52 -15.33
CA LEU A 163 8.35 4.96 -14.16
C LEU A 163 8.94 6.35 -14.41
N TYR A 164 8.80 7.25 -13.42
CA TYR A 164 9.32 8.61 -13.48
C TYR A 164 10.06 8.96 -12.20
N HIS A 165 11.28 9.49 -12.33
CA HIS A 165 12.02 10.05 -11.21
C HIS A 165 11.87 11.57 -11.21
N GLN A 166 11.30 12.11 -10.14
CA GLN A 166 11.06 13.53 -9.99
C GLN A 166 12.02 14.12 -8.95
N ALA A 167 12.84 15.06 -9.40
CA ALA A 167 13.71 15.82 -8.52
C ALA A 167 12.90 16.59 -7.46
N ALA A 168 13.53 16.85 -6.32
CA ALA A 168 12.97 17.69 -5.27
C ALA A 168 12.67 19.09 -5.83
N ARG A 169 11.42 19.55 -5.68
CA ARG A 169 11.01 20.89 -6.14
C ARG A 169 11.51 22.02 -5.22
N LYS A 170 11.92 21.68 -3.99
CA LYS A 170 12.43 22.59 -2.97
C LYS A 170 13.57 21.91 -2.24
N GLU A 171 14.51 22.69 -1.72
CA GLU A 171 15.73 22.20 -1.06
C GLU A 171 15.48 21.21 0.10
N HIS A 172 14.43 21.42 0.88
CA HIS A 172 14.08 20.55 2.02
C HIS A 172 13.15 19.38 1.66
N TRP A 173 12.79 19.22 0.38
CA TRP A 173 11.94 18.12 -0.08
C TRP A 173 12.82 16.97 -0.56
N LYS A 174 12.34 15.75 -0.34
CA LYS A 174 12.99 14.57 -0.93
C LYS A 174 12.54 14.43 -2.38
N PRO A 175 13.40 13.89 -3.28
CA PRO A 175 12.94 13.44 -4.58
C PRO A 175 11.86 12.38 -4.40
N ALA A 176 11.01 12.22 -5.42
CA ALA A 176 9.95 11.23 -5.45
C ALA A 176 10.04 10.40 -6.72
N THR A 177 9.78 9.11 -6.61
CA THR A 177 9.58 8.22 -7.75
C THR A 177 8.09 8.00 -7.92
N LEU A 178 7.62 8.06 -9.16
CA LEU A 178 6.21 7.88 -9.52
C LEU A 178 6.10 6.72 -10.50
N LEU A 179 5.08 5.90 -10.29
CA LEU A 179 4.67 4.85 -11.20
C LEU A 179 3.26 5.15 -11.71
N ALA A 180 3.06 4.97 -13.02
CA ALA A 180 1.74 5.00 -13.62
C ALA A 180 1.47 3.73 -14.43
N ILE A 181 0.50 2.93 -14.00
CA ILE A 181 0.01 1.76 -14.73
C ILE A 181 -1.16 2.22 -15.59
N ARG A 182 -0.94 2.25 -16.91
CA ARG A 182 -1.88 2.77 -17.91
C ARG A 182 -2.02 1.83 -19.09
N GLY A 183 -3.06 2.06 -19.88
CA GLY A 183 -3.34 1.30 -21.09
C GLY A 183 -4.10 0.01 -20.80
N ARG A 184 -5.00 -0.36 -21.73
CA ARG A 184 -5.91 -1.49 -21.54
C ARG A 184 -5.18 -2.81 -21.30
N GLY A 185 -4.11 -3.08 -22.05
CA GLY A 185 -3.32 -4.30 -21.92
C GLY A 185 -2.74 -4.48 -20.52
N ASN A 186 -1.99 -3.49 -20.02
CA ASN A 186 -1.41 -3.53 -18.68
C ASN A 186 -2.48 -3.66 -17.59
N LEU A 187 -3.54 -2.85 -17.67
CA LEU A 187 -4.61 -2.89 -16.67
C LEU A 187 -5.38 -4.21 -16.69
N ARG A 188 -5.60 -4.81 -17.87
CA ARG A 188 -6.23 -6.12 -18.00
C ARG A 188 -5.36 -7.25 -17.43
N ARG A 189 -4.03 -7.10 -17.46
CA ARG A 189 -3.09 -8.04 -16.84
C ARG A 189 -3.02 -7.86 -15.32
N VAL A 190 -2.93 -6.61 -14.85
CA VAL A 190 -2.64 -6.30 -13.43
C VAL A 190 -3.88 -6.40 -12.54
N LEU A 191 -5.02 -5.85 -12.98
CA LEU A 191 -6.19 -5.73 -12.12
C LEU A 191 -6.76 -7.07 -11.63
N PRO A 192 -6.89 -8.13 -12.46
CA PRO A 192 -7.38 -9.44 -11.98
C PRO A 192 -6.56 -10.01 -10.82
N GLU A 193 -5.25 -9.77 -10.83
CA GLU A 193 -4.34 -10.33 -9.83
C GLU A 193 -4.46 -9.59 -8.49
N ILE A 194 -4.61 -8.26 -8.52
CA ILE A 194 -4.64 -7.45 -7.29
C ILE A 194 -6.05 -7.24 -6.73
N LEU A 195 -7.10 -7.26 -7.57
CA LEU A 195 -8.48 -7.01 -7.16
C LEU A 195 -8.95 -7.88 -5.97
N PRO A 196 -8.66 -9.19 -5.90
CA PRO A 196 -9.03 -10.03 -4.76
C PRO A 196 -8.42 -9.58 -3.43
N TRP A 197 -7.38 -8.76 -3.47
CA TRP A 197 -6.65 -8.29 -2.30
C TRP A 197 -6.99 -6.85 -1.91
N LEU A 198 -7.59 -6.05 -2.80
CA LEU A 198 -8.06 -4.70 -2.49
C LEU A 198 -9.32 -4.75 -1.62
N LEU A 199 -9.44 -3.82 -0.69
CA LEU A 199 -10.62 -3.70 0.15
C LEU A 199 -11.71 -2.86 -0.49
N GLN A 200 -12.89 -2.83 0.13
CA GLN A 200 -14.13 -2.35 -0.47
C GLN A 200 -13.97 -1.00 -1.18
N ARG A 201 -13.35 -0.01 -0.53
CA ARG A 201 -13.19 1.33 -1.11
C ARG A 201 -12.28 1.34 -2.34
N ARG A 202 -11.14 0.64 -2.29
CA ARG A 202 -10.15 0.64 -3.38
C ARG A 202 -10.55 -0.32 -4.49
N GLY A 203 -11.11 -1.47 -4.14
CA GLY A 203 -11.80 -2.38 -5.05
C GLY A 203 -12.91 -1.68 -5.82
N ALA A 204 -13.76 -0.88 -5.17
CA ALA A 204 -14.81 -0.11 -5.84
C ALA A 204 -14.27 0.93 -6.85
N ARG A 205 -13.07 1.47 -6.64
CA ARG A 205 -12.41 2.36 -7.61
C ARG A 205 -11.68 1.61 -8.72
N ALA A 206 -11.10 0.45 -8.39
CA ALA A 206 -10.35 -0.39 -9.32
C ALA A 206 -11.26 -1.17 -10.28
N TRP A 207 -12.45 -1.57 -9.82
CA TRP A 207 -13.36 -2.40 -10.61
C TRP A 207 -13.84 -1.75 -11.92
N PRO A 208 -14.30 -0.48 -11.94
CA PRO A 208 -14.66 0.17 -13.20
C PRO A 208 -13.49 0.30 -14.19
N ILE A 209 -12.27 0.45 -13.68
CA ILE A 209 -11.04 0.49 -14.51
C ILE A 209 -10.82 -0.86 -15.19
N TYR A 210 -11.09 -1.96 -14.48
CA TYR A 210 -11.00 -3.31 -15.04
C TYR A 210 -12.08 -3.57 -16.09
N GLU A 211 -13.33 -3.19 -15.83
CA GLU A 211 -14.40 -3.30 -16.83
C GLU A 211 -14.11 -2.48 -18.09
N TRP A 212 -13.59 -1.25 -17.90
CA TRP A 212 -13.13 -0.41 -18.99
C TRP A 212 -11.99 -1.05 -19.79
N SER A 213 -11.04 -1.70 -19.12
CA SER A 213 -9.88 -2.30 -19.79
C SER A 213 -10.24 -3.51 -20.65
N LYS A 214 -11.33 -4.22 -20.32
CA LYS A 214 -11.91 -5.31 -21.13
C LYS A 214 -12.70 -4.83 -22.33
N SER A 215 -13.32 -3.65 -22.25
CA SER A 215 -14.30 -3.18 -23.23
C SER A 215 -13.64 -2.66 -24.49
N SER A 216 -13.98 -3.18 -25.67
CA SER A 216 -13.56 -2.61 -26.95
C SER A 216 -14.34 -1.33 -27.32
N ARG A 217 -15.59 -1.20 -26.86
CA ARG A 217 -16.58 -0.19 -27.30
C ARG A 217 -16.88 0.96 -26.34
N TRP A 218 -16.16 1.11 -25.24
CA TRP A 218 -16.55 2.01 -24.12
C TRP A 218 -16.76 3.50 -24.49
N LEU A 219 -16.29 3.95 -25.66
CA LEU A 219 -16.49 5.33 -26.13
C LEU A 219 -17.85 5.57 -26.83
N ALA A 220 -18.60 4.53 -27.21
CA ALA A 220 -19.79 4.71 -28.05
C ALA A 220 -21.10 4.98 -27.26
N ASP A 221 -21.24 4.45 -26.04
CA ASP A 221 -22.58 4.32 -25.41
C ASP A 221 -22.74 5.01 -24.04
N ALA A 222 -21.70 5.62 -23.47
CA ALA A 222 -21.77 6.23 -22.14
C ALA A 222 -22.31 7.68 -22.17
N GLY A 223 -23.62 7.81 -22.35
CA GLY A 223 -24.38 9.01 -21.96
C GLY A 223 -24.02 9.41 -20.51
N ASP A 224 -23.92 10.70 -20.27
CA ASP A 224 -23.20 11.31 -19.15
C ASP A 224 -23.57 10.77 -17.76
N PRO A 225 -22.76 9.87 -17.13
CA PRO A 225 -22.99 9.52 -15.75
C PRO A 225 -22.35 10.63 -14.91
N ALA A 226 -23.20 11.50 -14.36
CA ALA A 226 -22.79 12.50 -13.39
C ALA A 226 -21.87 11.87 -12.34
N ILE A 227 -20.62 12.32 -12.31
CA ILE A 227 -19.63 11.89 -11.30
C ILE A 227 -20.07 12.55 -9.98
N PRO A 228 -20.48 11.79 -8.94
CA PRO A 228 -20.79 12.38 -7.66
C PRO A 228 -19.47 12.79 -6.98
N GLY A 229 -19.26 14.10 -6.78
CA GLY A 229 -18.37 14.59 -5.72
C GLY A 229 -17.10 15.34 -6.11
N SER A 230 -17.10 16.16 -7.17
CA SER A 230 -16.11 17.26 -7.29
C SER A 230 -16.70 18.58 -6.78
N GLY A 231 -16.99 18.63 -5.48
CA GLY A 231 -17.20 19.90 -4.76
C GLY A 231 -15.93 20.20 -3.96
N HIS A 232 -15.20 21.23 -4.37
CA HIS A 232 -14.19 21.90 -3.56
C HIS A 232 -14.83 23.05 -2.79
#